data_AF-Q5DB03-F1
#
_entry.id   AF-Q5DB03-F1
#
_cell.length_a   1.000
_cell.length_b   1.000
_cell.length_c   1.000
_cell.angle_alpha   90.00
_cell.angle_beta   90.00
_cell.angle_gamma   90.00
#
_symmetry.space_group_name_H-M   'P 1'
#
loop_
_entity.id
_entity.type
_entity.pdbx_description
1 polymer ?
#
loop_
_entity_poly.entity_id
_entity_poly.type
_entity_poly.pdbx_seq_one_letter_code
_entity_poly.pdbx_strand_id
1 'polypeptide(L)'
;MSIRGASFRVAVIEELKEPTCSKDFKSIRFQLIDELAGSKHDLNPSVDPIRWFSGVLVPSSLRHAQSCFRRAANLSVELATRRAKLEASSQHIKHLIKLRVKAGQIT
;
A
#
# COMPACT_ATOMS: atom_id res chain seq x y z
N MET A 1 -31.23 -0.89 -0.44
CA MET A 1 -30.29 -0.92 -1.58
C MET A 1 -28.90 -0.59 -1.04
N SER A 2 -27.91 -1.47 -1.21
CA SER A 2 -26.55 -1.24 -0.72
C SER A 2 -25.87 -0.17 -1.57
N ILE A 3 -25.43 0.93 -0.95
CA ILE A 3 -24.65 2.01 -1.57
C ILE A 3 -23.14 1.77 -1.54
N ARG A 4 -22.69 0.67 -0.92
CA ARG A 4 -21.26 0.30 -0.91
C ARG A 4 -20.95 -0.49 -2.17
N GLY A 5 -20.52 0.21 -3.21
CA GLY A 5 -19.82 -0.42 -4.33
C GLY A 5 -18.45 -0.94 -3.87
N ALA A 6 -17.92 -1.94 -4.58
CA ALA A 6 -16.59 -2.48 -4.32
C ALA A 6 -15.54 -1.36 -4.41
N SER A 7 -14.90 -1.01 -3.30
CA SER A 7 -13.91 0.06 -3.26
C SER A 7 -12.50 -0.51 -3.21
N PHE A 8 -11.60 0.12 -3.98
CA PHE A 8 -10.17 -0.17 -3.95
C PHE A 8 -9.44 1.04 -3.39
N ARG A 9 -8.83 0.91 -2.21
CA ARG A 9 -8.21 2.05 -1.50
C ARG A 9 -6.81 1.70 -1.00
N VAL A 10 -5.97 2.71 -0.89
CA VAL A 10 -4.65 2.59 -0.27
C VAL A 10 -4.66 3.39 1.03
N ALA A 11 -4.40 2.73 2.15
CA ALA A 11 -4.19 3.38 3.43
C ALA A 11 -2.69 3.59 3.67
N VAL A 12 -2.36 4.71 4.29
CA VAL A 12 -1.01 5.00 4.77
C VAL A 12 -0.97 4.63 6.24
N ILE A 13 -0.11 3.68 6.58
CA ILE A 13 0.13 3.23 7.95
C ILE A 13 1.49 3.78 8.35
N GLU A 14 1.50 4.49 9.46
CA GLU A 14 2.70 4.99 10.06
C GLU A 14 3.13 4.03 11.16
N GLU A 15 4.18 3.26 10.89
CA GLU A 15 4.73 2.32 11.86
C GLU A 15 5.75 3.09 12.73
N LEU A 16 5.48 3.12 14.03
CA LEU A 16 6.43 3.59 15.03
C LEU A 16 7.44 2.46 15.26
N LYS A 17 8.68 2.61 14.79
CA LYS A 17 9.73 1.64 15.08
C LYS A 17 10.26 1.90 16.50
N GLU A 18 10.39 0.85 17.31
CA GLU A 18 10.87 0.92 18.70
C GLU A 18 12.16 1.74 18.88
N PRO A 19 12.33 2.41 20.05
CA PRO A 19 13.32 3.43 20.27
C PRO A 19 14.71 2.82 20.45
N THR A 20 15.48 2.75 19.37
CA THR A 20 16.93 2.61 19.48
C THR A 20 17.56 3.98 19.25
N CYS A 21 17.97 4.58 20.37
CA CYS A 21 18.84 5.74 20.55
C CYS A 21 18.97 6.71 19.35
N SER A 22 18.30 7.87 19.49
CA SER A 22 18.37 9.10 18.68
C SER A 22 17.40 9.20 17.47
N LYS A 23 16.28 9.88 17.75
CA LYS A 23 15.21 10.40 16.86
C LYS A 23 14.41 9.34 16.08
N ASP A 24 13.10 9.36 16.33
CA ASP A 24 12.13 8.44 15.74
C ASP A 24 12.02 8.63 14.22
N PHE A 25 12.63 7.74 13.45
CA PHE A 25 12.41 7.69 12.01
C PHE A 25 11.10 6.96 11.73
N LYS A 26 10.09 7.72 11.33
CA LYS A 26 8.77 7.23 10.97
C LYS A 26 8.86 6.32 9.74
N SER A 27 8.53 5.04 9.89
CA SER A 27 8.49 4.10 8.76
C SER A 27 7.09 4.11 8.17
N ILE A 28 6.93 4.71 6.98
CA ILE A 28 5.67 4.71 6.27
C ILE A 28 5.50 3.36 5.55
N ARG A 29 4.34 2.72 5.75
CA ARG A 29 3.89 1.53 5.03
C ARG A 29 2.57 1.84 4.34
N PHE A 30 2.46 1.46 3.07
CA PHE A 30 1.18 1.53 2.38
C PHE A 30 0.50 0.16 2.50
N GLN A 31 -0.76 0.14 2.92
CA GLN A 31 -1.59 -1.05 2.92
C GLN A 31 -2.67 -0.90 1.85
N LEU A 32 -2.77 -1.92 1.00
CA LEU A 32 -3.87 -2.02 0.09
C LEU A 32 -5.09 -2.57 0.82
N ILE A 33 -6.20 -1.84 0.74
CA ILE A 33 -7.51 -2.28 1.19
C ILE A 33 -8.27 -2.70 -0.07
N ASP A 34 -8.28 -4.01 -0.30
CA ASP A 34 -9.08 -4.65 -1.34
C ASP A 34 -10.29 -5.31 -0.68
N GLU A 35 -11.43 -4.61 -0.72
CA GLU A 35 -12.69 -5.10 -0.14
C GLU A 35 -13.16 -6.41 -0.78
N LEU A 36 -12.68 -6.73 -2.00
CA LEU A 36 -12.95 -8.01 -2.66
C LEU A 36 -12.06 -9.17 -2.18
N ALA A 37 -10.91 -8.89 -1.55
CA ALA A 37 -9.98 -9.94 -1.14
C ALA A 37 -10.44 -10.70 0.11
N GLY A 38 -11.35 -10.12 0.90
CA GLY A 38 -11.82 -10.67 2.18
C GLY A 38 -12.78 -11.85 2.07
N SER A 39 -13.40 -12.07 0.91
CA SER A 39 -14.49 -13.04 0.79
C SER A 39 -14.19 -14.10 -0.27
N LYS A 40 -13.61 -15.22 0.14
CA LYS A 40 -13.48 -16.38 -0.76
C LYS A 40 -14.84 -17.02 -1.10
N HIS A 41 -15.93 -16.62 -0.41
CA HIS A 41 -17.26 -17.23 -0.54
C HIS A 41 -18.44 -16.26 -0.47
N ASP A 42 -18.25 -14.92 -0.54
CA ASP A 42 -19.41 -14.04 -0.54
C ASP A 42 -20.07 -14.08 -1.93
N LEU A 43 -21.17 -14.84 -1.98
CA LEU A 43 -22.08 -14.95 -3.12
C LEU A 43 -22.78 -13.62 -3.44
N ASN A 44 -22.50 -12.57 -2.67
CA ASN A 44 -23.12 -11.26 -2.80
C ASN A 44 -22.61 -10.55 -4.05
N PRO A 45 -23.46 -10.35 -5.10
CA PRO A 45 -23.08 -9.61 -6.30
C PRO A 45 -22.73 -8.15 -5.99
N SER A 46 -23.12 -7.62 -4.83
CA SER A 46 -22.71 -6.28 -4.37
C SER A 46 -21.20 -6.13 -4.17
N VAL A 47 -20.47 -7.23 -3.96
CA VAL A 47 -19.04 -7.21 -3.56
C VAL A 47 -18.12 -7.35 -4.77
N ASP A 48 -18.51 -8.10 -5.80
CA ASP A 48 -17.69 -8.29 -7.01
C ASP A 48 -18.26 -7.53 -8.22
N PRO A 49 -17.58 -6.49 -8.73
CA PRO A 49 -17.98 -5.75 -9.92
C PRO A 49 -18.20 -6.62 -11.15
N ILE A 50 -17.50 -7.76 -11.27
CA ILE A 50 -17.74 -8.68 -12.38
C ILE A 50 -19.08 -9.41 -12.27
N ARG A 51 -19.63 -9.53 -11.06
CA ARG A 51 -20.95 -10.13 -10.83
C ARG A 51 -22.10 -9.15 -11.02
N TRP A 52 -21.83 -7.84 -11.20
CA TRP A 52 -22.83 -6.83 -11.57
C TRP A 52 -23.43 -7.06 -12.95
N PHE A 53 -22.71 -7.76 -13.84
CA PHE A 53 -23.18 -8.10 -15.18
C PHE A 53 -24.15 -9.30 -15.19
N SER A 54 -24.88 -9.55 -14.11
CA SER A 54 -25.78 -10.70 -13.96
C SER A 54 -26.79 -10.76 -15.11
N GLY A 55 -26.73 -11.84 -15.90
CA GLY A 55 -27.57 -12.06 -17.09
C GLY A 55 -26.80 -12.01 -18.41
N VAL A 56 -25.57 -11.50 -18.43
CA VAL A 56 -24.68 -11.50 -19.60
C VAL A 56 -23.44 -12.34 -19.30
N LEU A 57 -23.04 -13.21 -20.21
CA LEU A 57 -21.79 -13.96 -20.09
C LEU A 57 -20.61 -12.99 -20.07
N VAL A 58 -19.98 -12.79 -18.92
CA VAL A 58 -18.83 -11.89 -18.78
C VAL A 58 -17.66 -12.40 -19.63
N PRO A 59 -17.12 -11.59 -20.56
CA PRO A 59 -15.96 -11.97 -21.35
C PRO A 59 -14.79 -12.39 -20.45
N SER A 60 -14.09 -13.45 -20.85
CA SER A 60 -12.89 -13.93 -20.14
C SER A 60 -11.81 -12.86 -20.04
N SER A 61 -11.70 -12.00 -21.06
CA SER A 61 -10.81 -10.84 -21.09
C SER A 61 -11.07 -9.86 -19.95
N LEU A 62 -12.34 -9.60 -19.61
CA LEU A 62 -12.69 -8.68 -18.51
C LEU A 62 -12.30 -9.27 -17.15
N ARG A 63 -12.55 -10.58 -16.95
CA ARG A 63 -12.10 -11.33 -15.77
C ARG A 63 -10.60 -11.30 -15.61
N HIS A 64 -9.89 -11.51 -16.72
CA HIS A 64 -8.44 -11.42 -16.73
C HIS A 64 -7.94 -10.00 -16.41
N ALA A 65 -8.53 -8.97 -17.03
CA ALA A 65 -8.18 -7.59 -16.79
C ALA A 65 -8.38 -7.18 -15.32
N GLN A 66 -9.48 -7.58 -14.68
CA GLN A 66 -9.71 -7.35 -13.26
C GLN A 66 -8.63 -8.02 -12.39
N SER A 67 -8.28 -9.27 -12.69
CA SER A 67 -7.22 -10.00 -11.97
C SER A 67 -5.85 -9.32 -12.14
N CYS A 68 -5.49 -8.95 -13.37
CA CYS A 68 -4.28 -8.21 -13.68
C CYS A 68 -4.22 -6.86 -12.95
N PHE A 69 -5.32 -6.10 -12.95
CA PHE A 69 -5.42 -4.83 -12.26
C PHE A 69 -5.19 -4.98 -10.75
N ARG A 70 -5.85 -5.96 -10.10
CA ARG A 70 -5.66 -6.24 -8.67
C ARG A 70 -4.20 -6.59 -8.35
N ARG A 71 -3.55 -7.39 -9.18
CA ARG A 71 -2.14 -7.74 -9.02
C ARG A 71 -1.24 -6.52 -9.21
N ALA A 72 -1.44 -5.74 -10.27
CA ALA A 72 -0.65 -4.55 -10.56
C ALA A 72 -0.73 -3.53 -9.43
N ALA A 73 -1.91 -3.34 -8.85
CA ALA A 73 -2.12 -2.41 -7.77
C ALA A 73 -1.50 -2.88 -6.44
N ASN A 74 -1.57 -4.18 -6.12
CA ASN A 74 -0.81 -4.76 -5.00
C ASN A 74 0.71 -4.51 -5.14
N LEU A 75 1.26 -4.78 -6.32
CA LEU A 75 2.68 -4.54 -6.59
C LEU A 75 3.05 -3.05 -6.48
N SER A 76 2.16 -2.16 -6.93
CA SER A 76 2.37 -0.72 -6.85
C SER A 76 2.44 -0.23 -5.39
N VAL A 77 1.57 -0.77 -4.53
CA VAL A 77 1.57 -0.49 -3.08
C VAL A 77 2.83 -1.03 -2.40
N GLU A 78 3.27 -2.23 -2.77
CA GLU A 78 4.52 -2.79 -2.25
C GLU A 78 5.74 -1.96 -2.68
N LEU A 79 5.79 -1.55 -3.95
CA LEU A 79 6.84 -0.69 -4.48
C LEU A 79 6.87 0.67 -3.76
N ALA A 80 5.71 1.31 -3.60
CA ALA A 80 5.58 2.56 -2.86
C ALA A 80 6.09 2.42 -1.42
N THR A 81 5.77 1.31 -0.75
CA THR A 81 6.26 1.00 0.60
C THR A 81 7.78 0.87 0.63
N ARG A 82 8.35 0.13 -0.33
CA ARG A 82 9.81 -0.03 -0.44
C ARG A 82 10.49 1.32 -0.70
N ARG A 83 9.91 2.16 -1.56
CA ARG A 83 10.41 3.51 -1.84
C ARG A 83 10.41 4.40 -0.61
N ALA A 84 9.31 4.44 0.14
CA ALA A 84 9.24 5.23 1.36
C ALA A 84 10.28 4.81 2.40
N LYS A 85 10.51 3.50 2.58
CA LYS A 85 11.56 2.99 3.48
C LYS A 85 12.97 3.39 3.04
N LEU A 86 13.24 3.30 1.73
CA LEU A 86 14.53 3.69 1.17
C LEU A 86 14.80 5.19 1.33
N GLU A 87 13.78 6.01 1.08
CA GLU A 87 13.88 7.46 1.26
C GLU A 87 14.13 7.83 2.72
N ALA A 88 13.37 7.26 3.66
CA ALA A 88 13.57 7.48 5.10
C ALA A 88 14.99 7.10 5.56
N SER A 89 15.51 5.96 5.09
CA SER A 89 16.89 5.53 5.39
C SER A 89 17.93 6.48 4.79
N SER A 90 17.74 6.93 3.55
CA SER A 90 18.64 7.90 2.90
C SER A 90 18.68 9.22 3.66
N GLN A 91 17.52 9.73 4.10
CA GLN A 91 17.42 10.94 4.90
C GLN A 91 18.10 10.77 6.27
N HIS A 92 17.93 9.61 6.92
CA HIS A 92 18.60 9.28 8.17
C HIS A 92 20.13 9.33 8.02
N ILE A 93 20.68 8.65 7.02
CA ILE A 93 22.13 8.64 6.77
C ILE A 93 22.65 10.06 6.51
N LYS A 94 21.94 10.84 5.67
CA LYS A 94 22.29 12.25 5.43
C LYS A 94 22.29 13.09 6.70
N HIS A 95 21.35 12.84 7.62
CA HIS A 95 21.31 13.52 8.91
C HIS A 95 22.52 13.18 9.78
N LEU A 96 22.86 11.90 9.91
CA LEU A 96 24.02 11.44 10.69
C LEU A 96 25.33 12.01 10.13
N ILE A 97 25.48 12.04 8.81
CA ILE A 97 26.66 12.64 8.17
C ILE A 97 26.75 14.13 8.53
N LYS A 98 25.65 14.88 8.47
CA LYS A 98 25.62 16.30 8.85
C LYS A 98 26.01 16.52 10.31
N LEU A 99 25.51 15.67 11.23
CA LEU A 99 25.87 15.73 12.64
C LEU A 99 27.37 15.48 12.86
N ARG A 100 27.93 14.47 12.19
CA ARG A 100 29.36 14.15 12.28
C ARG A 100 30.23 15.29 11.73
N VAL A 101 29.88 15.86 10.58
CA VAL A 101 30.59 17.01 10.00
C VAL A 101 30.58 18.21 10.96
N LYS A 102 29.41 18.51 11.56
CA LYS A 102 29.29 19.61 12.53
C LYS A 102 30.14 19.37 13.79
N ALA A 103 30.22 18.13 14.27
CA ALA A 103 31.04 17.79 15.44
C ALA A 103 32.55 17.92 15.15
N GLY A 104 33.00 17.59 13.94
CA GLY A 104 34.40 17.72 13.53
C GLY A 104 34.84 19.14 13.15
N GLN A 105 33.93 20.12 13.10
CA GLN A 105 34.23 21.53 12.83
C GLN A 105 34.50 22.35 14.12
N ILE A 106 34.34 21.77 15.30
CA ILE A 106 34.48 22.44 16.61
C ILE A 106 35.84 22.11 17.26
N THR A 107 36.65 21.25 16.64
CA THR A 107 38.06 20.98 16.99
C THR A 107 38.97 21.62 15.95
#